data_AF-A0A2I0T2Q8-F1
#
_entry.id   AF-A0A2I0T2Q8-F1
#
_cell.length_a   1.000
_cell.length_b   1.000
_cell.length_c   1.000
_cell.angle_alpha   90.00
_cell.angle_beta   90.00
_cell.angle_gamma   90.00
#
_symmetry.space_group_name_H-M   'P 1'
#
loop_
_entity.id
_entity.type
_entity.pdbx_description
1 polymer ?
#
loop_
_entity_poly.entity_id
_entity_poly.type
_entity_poly.pdbx_seq_one_letter_code
_entity_poly.pdbx_strand_id
1 'polypeptide(L)'
;MSGRLYLPSCPPPASQYPRPLCPQVSFPDVERAEWLNKVLAQAWPFFGQYMEKLLVENIAPSIRASNTHLQTFTFTKVDMGEKPLRVLGVRAHPGAHKKQILLDLNIR
;
A
#
# COMPACT_ATOMS: atom_id res chain seq x y z
N MET A 1 -3.69 -60.11 12.68
CA MET A 1 -2.71 -59.11 12.17
C MET A 1 -3.34 -57.73 12.33
N SER A 2 -2.93 -56.95 13.32
CA SER A 2 -3.45 -55.59 13.53
C SER A 2 -2.27 -54.72 13.97
N GLY A 3 -1.76 -53.89 13.05
CA GLY A 3 -0.63 -53.00 13.29
C GLY A 3 -1.13 -51.66 13.81
N ARG A 4 -0.94 -51.38 15.11
CA ARG A 4 -1.04 -50.02 15.65
C ARG A 4 0.24 -49.26 15.32
N LEU A 5 0.13 -48.26 14.46
CA LEU A 5 1.18 -47.25 14.25
C LEU A 5 1.31 -46.42 15.55
N TYR A 6 2.48 -46.49 16.18
CA TYR A 6 2.83 -45.63 17.31
C TYR A 6 3.08 -44.20 16.80
N LEU A 7 2.28 -43.24 17.25
CA LEU A 7 2.62 -41.81 17.17
C LEU A 7 3.75 -41.54 18.18
N PRO A 8 4.86 -40.87 17.80
CA PRO A 8 5.88 -40.51 18.76
C PRO A 8 5.32 -39.44 19.70
N SER A 9 5.31 -39.76 20.98
CA SER A 9 4.82 -38.91 22.06
C SER A 9 5.65 -37.61 22.13
N CYS A 10 4.98 -36.45 22.06
CA CYS A 10 5.63 -35.17 22.34
C CYS A 10 6.20 -35.16 23.77
N PRO A 11 7.47 -34.78 23.98
CA PRO A 11 8.02 -34.62 25.33
C PRO A 11 7.48 -33.33 25.99
N PRO A 12 7.40 -33.26 27.33
CA PRO A 12 6.96 -32.07 28.04
C PRO A 12 8.02 -30.95 27.93
N PRO A 13 7.60 -29.67 27.99
CA PRO A 13 8.51 -28.56 27.70
C PRO A 13 9.44 -28.28 28.89
N ALA A 14 10.73 -28.53 28.69
CA ALA A 14 11.80 -27.96 29.50
C ALA A 14 12.42 -26.78 28.73
N SER A 15 12.34 -25.59 29.35
CA SER A 15 13.21 -24.42 29.16
C SER A 15 13.66 -24.02 27.74
N GLN A 16 13.16 -22.84 27.33
CA GLN A 16 13.96 -21.73 26.82
C GLN A 16 14.70 -21.92 25.48
N TYR A 17 13.93 -21.94 24.38
CA TYR A 17 14.42 -21.55 23.06
C TYR A 17 13.38 -20.63 22.39
N PRO A 18 13.77 -19.51 21.74
CA PRO A 18 12.83 -18.68 21.03
C PRO A 18 12.21 -19.52 19.93
N ARG A 19 10.86 -19.60 19.92
CA ARG A 19 10.13 -20.31 18.88
C ARG A 19 10.64 -19.82 17.52
N PRO A 20 11.03 -20.70 16.57
CA PRO A 20 11.12 -20.29 15.19
C PRO A 20 9.68 -19.93 14.80
N LEU A 21 9.38 -18.64 14.85
CA LEU A 21 8.17 -18.09 14.27
C LEU A 21 8.16 -18.61 12.84
N CYS A 22 7.18 -19.45 12.53
CA CYS A 22 6.94 -19.95 11.19
C CYS A 22 7.09 -18.76 10.22
N PRO A 23 7.85 -18.91 9.13
CA PRO A 23 8.13 -17.81 8.24
C PRO A 23 6.79 -17.26 7.76
N GLN A 24 6.58 -15.96 8.01
CA GLN A 24 5.85 -15.10 7.10
C GLN A 24 4.37 -15.47 6.90
N VAL A 25 3.51 -15.02 7.81
CA VAL A 25 2.13 -14.67 7.45
C VAL A 25 2.21 -13.42 6.56
N SER A 26 2.65 -13.62 5.31
CA SER A 26 2.34 -12.70 4.23
C SER A 26 0.84 -12.80 4.04
N PHE A 27 0.12 -11.75 4.39
CA PHE A 27 -1.31 -11.71 4.15
C PHE A 27 -1.53 -11.85 2.64
N PRO A 28 -2.47 -12.68 2.17
CA PRO A 28 -2.77 -12.79 0.74
C PRO A 28 -3.10 -11.44 0.10
N ASP A 29 -3.58 -10.46 0.89
CA ASP A 29 -3.80 -9.08 0.44
C ASP A 29 -2.52 -8.24 0.29
N VAL A 30 -1.43 -8.57 1.00
CA VAL A 30 -0.12 -7.91 0.85
C VAL A 30 0.54 -8.35 -0.46
N GLU A 31 0.53 -9.64 -0.78
CA GLU A 31 1.00 -10.15 -2.09
C GLU A 31 0.17 -9.59 -3.25
N ARG A 32 -1.15 -9.45 -3.05
CA ARG A 32 -2.02 -8.74 -4.00
C ARG A 32 -1.75 -7.24 -4.09
N ALA A 33 -1.09 -6.63 -3.11
CA ALA A 33 -0.68 -5.22 -3.18
C ALA A 33 0.74 -5.05 -3.76
N GLU A 34 1.58 -6.09 -3.74
CA GLU A 34 2.95 -6.01 -4.22
C GLU A 34 3.05 -5.70 -5.71
N TRP A 35 2.19 -6.27 -6.55
CA TRP A 35 2.18 -5.94 -7.98
C TRP A 35 1.79 -4.47 -8.19
N LEU A 36 0.86 -3.94 -7.39
CA LEU A 36 0.47 -2.53 -7.44
C LEU A 36 1.65 -1.64 -7.02
N ASN A 37 2.40 -2.03 -6.00
CA ASN A 37 3.63 -1.34 -5.60
C ASN A 37 4.69 -1.35 -6.71
N LYS A 38 4.82 -2.44 -7.47
CA LYS A 38 5.73 -2.52 -8.62
C LYS A 38 5.30 -1.56 -9.73
N VAL A 39 4.01 -1.53 -10.06
CA VAL A 39 3.46 -0.59 -11.06
C VAL A 39 3.66 0.85 -10.60
N LEU A 40 3.38 1.17 -9.33
CA LEU A 40 3.60 2.50 -8.77
C LEU A 40 5.07 2.89 -8.81
N ALA A 41 6.00 1.97 -8.50
CA ALA A 41 7.43 2.23 -8.59
C ALA A 41 7.88 2.50 -10.04
N GLN A 42 7.33 1.78 -11.02
CA GLN A 42 7.61 2.00 -12.44
C GLN A 42 6.98 3.30 -12.96
N ALA A 43 5.79 3.66 -12.45
CA ALA A 43 5.09 4.89 -12.82
C ALA A 43 5.65 6.12 -12.10
N TRP A 44 6.32 5.96 -10.97
CA TRP A 44 6.90 7.03 -10.15
C TRP A 44 7.70 8.09 -10.92
N PRO A 45 8.64 7.73 -11.83
CA PRO A 45 9.36 8.73 -12.63
C PRO A 45 8.44 9.59 -13.51
N PHE A 46 7.32 9.04 -13.97
CA PHE A 46 6.33 9.78 -14.77
C PHE A 46 5.33 10.54 -13.90
N PHE A 47 5.08 10.03 -12.70
CA PHE A 47 4.17 10.65 -11.74
C PHE A 47 4.64 12.06 -11.39
N GLY A 48 5.97 12.26 -11.27
CA GLY A 48 6.58 13.58 -11.05
C GLY A 48 6.12 14.62 -12.08
N GLN A 49 6.29 14.30 -13.37
CA GLN A 49 5.91 15.18 -14.48
C GLN A 49 4.40 15.43 -14.53
N TYR A 50 3.61 14.37 -14.34
CA TYR A 50 2.15 14.48 -14.33
C TYR A 50 1.64 15.37 -13.19
N MET A 51 2.20 15.23 -12.00
CA MET A 51 1.75 15.99 -10.85
C MET A 51 2.28 17.42 -10.85
N GLU A 52 3.46 17.67 -11.41
CA GLU A 52 3.92 19.03 -11.70
C GLU A 52 2.90 19.76 -12.60
N LYS A 53 2.49 19.10 -13.68
CA LYS A 53 1.43 19.60 -14.57
C LYS A 53 0.12 19.82 -13.83
N LEU A 54 -0.34 18.85 -13.05
CA LEU A 54 -1.58 18.96 -12.28
C LEU A 54 -1.53 20.10 -11.24
N LEU A 55 -0.41 20.26 -10.54
CA LEU A 55 -0.23 21.28 -9.52
C LEU A 55 -0.22 22.68 -10.14
N VAL A 56 0.48 22.88 -11.27
CA VAL A 56 0.57 24.18 -11.93
C VAL A 56 -0.71 24.53 -12.68
N GLU A 57 -1.30 23.58 -13.39
CA GLU A 57 -2.44 23.83 -14.29
C GLU A 57 -3.78 23.81 -13.56
N ASN A 58 -3.93 23.04 -12.46
CA ASN A 58 -5.20 22.95 -11.72
C ASN A 58 -5.13 23.52 -10.29
N ILE A 59 -4.16 23.09 -9.48
CA ILE A 59 -4.15 23.45 -8.05
C ILE A 59 -3.73 24.90 -7.82
N ALA A 60 -2.68 25.38 -8.48
CA ALA A 60 -2.23 26.77 -8.38
C ALA A 60 -3.33 27.78 -8.74
N PRO A 61 -4.06 27.66 -9.88
CA PRO A 61 -5.19 28.54 -10.15
C PRO A 61 -6.32 28.39 -9.13
N SER A 62 -6.58 27.20 -8.60
CA SER A 62 -7.57 27.01 -7.52
C SER A 62 -7.20 27.76 -6.24
N ILE A 63 -5.91 27.74 -5.85
CA ILE A 63 -5.41 28.51 -4.70
C ILE A 63 -5.44 30.02 -4.97
N ARG A 64 -5.07 30.46 -6.17
CA ARG A 64 -5.17 31.88 -6.56
C ARG A 64 -6.60 32.40 -6.53
N ALA A 65 -7.56 31.54 -6.88
CA ALA A 65 -8.99 31.86 -6.86
C ALA A 65 -9.57 31.90 -5.44
N SER A 66 -8.94 31.24 -4.46
CA SER A 66 -9.47 31.17 -3.09
C SER A 66 -9.17 32.42 -2.27
N ASN A 67 -8.10 33.15 -2.56
CA ASN A 67 -7.75 34.38 -1.85
C ASN A 67 -7.03 35.39 -2.75
N THR A 68 -7.49 36.65 -2.74
CA THR A 68 -6.91 37.76 -3.49
C THR A 68 -5.45 38.04 -3.11
N HIS A 69 -5.04 37.72 -1.89
CA HIS A 69 -3.64 37.84 -1.44
C HIS A 69 -2.73 36.72 -1.95
N LEU A 70 -3.29 35.62 -2.49
CA LEU A 70 -2.54 34.48 -3.01
C LEU A 70 -2.45 34.47 -4.53
N GLN A 71 -2.82 35.57 -5.22
CA GLN A 71 -2.84 35.63 -6.69
C GLN A 71 -1.47 35.42 -7.36
N THR A 72 -0.37 35.67 -6.65
CA THR A 72 0.99 35.41 -7.14
C THR A 72 1.54 34.06 -6.70
N PHE A 73 0.73 33.22 -6.03
CA PHE A 73 1.15 31.88 -5.63
C PHE A 73 1.46 31.03 -6.87
N THR A 74 2.66 30.46 -6.89
CA THR A 74 3.14 29.56 -7.92
C THR A 74 4.02 28.49 -7.31
N PHE A 75 3.95 27.27 -7.84
CA PHE A 75 4.89 26.21 -7.48
C PHE A 75 6.22 26.45 -8.21
N THR A 76 7.31 26.58 -7.47
CA THR A 76 8.66 26.84 -7.99
C THR A 76 9.44 25.55 -8.23
N LYS A 77 9.22 24.53 -7.41
CA LYS A 77 9.81 23.20 -7.59
C LYS A 77 8.81 22.17 -7.07
N VAL A 78 8.53 21.16 -7.87
CA VAL A 78 7.74 19.99 -7.48
C VAL A 78 8.69 18.81 -7.46
N ASP A 79 8.94 18.29 -6.26
CA ASP A 79 9.79 17.13 -6.04
C ASP A 79 9.01 16.12 -5.21
N MET A 80 8.78 14.94 -5.77
CA MET A 80 8.08 13.87 -5.07
C MET A 80 8.99 12.98 -4.24
N GLY A 81 10.31 13.22 -4.31
CA GLY A 81 11.31 12.34 -3.76
C GLY A 81 11.47 11.06 -4.59
N GLU A 82 12.53 10.30 -4.29
CA GLU A 82 12.87 9.07 -5.01
C GLU A 82 12.01 7.87 -4.61
N LYS A 83 11.31 7.96 -3.47
CA LYS A 83 10.62 6.81 -2.89
C LYS A 83 9.12 6.85 -3.21
N PRO A 84 8.60 5.87 -3.98
CA PRO A 84 7.18 5.78 -4.26
C PRO A 84 6.37 5.47 -3.00
N LEU A 85 5.14 5.99 -2.96
CA LEU A 85 4.15 5.60 -1.96
C LEU A 85 3.95 4.08 -2.01
N ARG A 86 3.93 3.44 -0.84
CA ARG A 86 3.74 1.99 -0.74
C ARG A 86 2.34 1.70 -0.22
N VAL A 87 1.62 0.87 -0.97
CA VAL A 87 0.36 0.28 -0.57
C VAL A 87 0.67 -0.90 0.35
N LEU A 88 0.26 -0.80 1.61
CA LEU A 88 0.45 -1.82 2.63
C LEU A 88 -0.64 -2.90 2.58
N GLY A 89 -1.80 -2.56 2.05
CA GLY A 89 -2.91 -3.50 1.92
C GLY A 89 -4.05 -2.91 1.12
N VAL A 90 -4.77 -3.79 0.43
CA VAL A 90 -5.95 -3.46 -0.36
C VAL A 90 -7.11 -4.25 0.22
N ARG A 91 -8.19 -3.56 0.61
CA ARG A 91 -9.44 -4.21 1.04
C ARG A 91 -10.54 -3.88 0.04
N ALA A 92 -11.05 -4.90 -0.64
CA ALA A 92 -12.18 -4.77 -1.54
C ALA A 92 -13.47 -5.13 -0.79
N HIS A 93 -14.40 -4.19 -0.74
CA HIS A 93 -15.73 -4.40 -0.18
C HIS A 93 -16.77 -4.41 -1.32
N PRO A 94 -17.67 -5.41 -1.38
CA PRO A 94 -18.81 -5.33 -2.28
C PRO A 94 -19.67 -4.12 -1.86
N GLY A 95 -19.92 -3.23 -2.80
CA GLY A 95 -20.73 -2.04 -2.55
C GLY A 95 -22.19 -2.42 -2.27
N ALA A 96 -22.93 -1.49 -1.67
CA ALA A 96 -24.36 -1.67 -1.36
C ALA A 96 -25.22 -1.98 -2.60
N HIS A 97 -24.74 -1.61 -3.80
CA HIS A 97 -25.36 -1.94 -5.08
C HIS A 97 -24.50 -2.93 -5.87
N LYS A 98 -25.15 -3.87 -6.58
CA LYS A 98 -24.56 -4.96 -7.38
C LYS A 98 -23.56 -4.55 -8.50
N LYS A 99 -23.26 -3.26 -8.65
CA LYS A 99 -22.35 -2.69 -9.66
C LYS A 99 -21.25 -1.80 -9.07
N GLN A 100 -21.12 -1.75 -7.75
CA GLN A 100 -20.10 -0.95 -7.09
C GLN A 100 -19.19 -1.85 -6.27
N ILE A 101 -17.89 -1.62 -6.37
CA ILE A 101 -16.88 -2.24 -5.52
C ILE A 101 -16.15 -1.07 -4.86
N LEU A 102 -16.16 -1.05 -3.54
CA LEU A 102 -15.34 -0.12 -2.77
C LEU A 102 -13.96 -0.74 -2.60
N LEU A 103 -12.92 0.04 -2.89
CA LEU A 103 -11.54 -0.39 -2.76
C LEU A 103 -10.83 0.52 -1.77
N ASP A 104 -10.60 0.03 -0.56
CA ASP A 104 -9.84 0.74 0.46
C ASP A 104 -8.36 0.42 0.29
N LEU A 105 -7.58 1.45 -0.04
CA LEU A 105 -6.14 1.38 -0.20
C LEU A 105 -5.48 1.96 1.05
N ASN A 106 -4.69 1.16 1.77
CA ASN A 106 -3.89 1.65 2.88
C ASN A 106 -2.50 2.04 2.39
N ILE A 107 -2.17 3.34 2.47
CA ILE A 107 -0.93 3.92 1.96
C ILE A 107 -0.06 4.41 3.13
N ARG A 108 1.26 4.24 3.03
CA ARG A 108 2.23 4.71 4.03
C ARG A 108 3.30 5.63 3.45
#